data_AF-A0A2G6SXW7-F1
#
_entry.id   AF-A0A2G6SXW7-F1
#
_cell.length_a   1.000
_cell.length_b   1.000
_cell.length_c   1.000
_cell.angle_alpha   90.00
_cell.angle_beta   90.00
_cell.angle_gamma   90.00
#
_symmetry.space_group_name_H-M   'P 1'
#
loop_
_entity.id
_entity.type
_entity.pdbx_description
1 polymer ?
#
loop_
_entity_poly.entity_id
_entity_poly.type
_entity_poly.pdbx_seq_one_letter_code
_entity_poly.pdbx_strand_id
1 'polypeptide(L)'
;MAALNFSAPRIVAPTPTNKLLPFEKTLLDATADALPAAEARLLPQQVLCINNIRRVSDWKQIELYSKRWLWHRWPAGVLFARKEKFRLATVSCRFGVKDAHVEVWAVDGHVSALSASTGLSGLSIAGPLSILAVDPGS
;
A
#
# COMPACT_ATOMS: atom_id res chain seq x y z
N MET A 1 23.18 -33.39 -33.86
CA MET A 1 22.71 -32.00 -33.70
C MET A 1 21.68 -31.97 -32.60
N ALA A 2 21.97 -31.35 -31.46
CA ALA A 2 21.01 -31.20 -30.35
C ALA A 2 20.64 -29.73 -30.24
N ALA A 3 19.36 -29.40 -30.47
CA ALA A 3 18.84 -28.05 -30.29
C ALA A 3 18.55 -27.82 -28.81
N LEU A 4 19.32 -26.92 -28.18
CA LEU A 4 19.05 -26.47 -26.82
C LEU A 4 17.91 -25.44 -26.85
N ASN A 5 16.70 -25.90 -26.53
CA ASN A 5 15.56 -25.02 -26.25
C ASN A 5 15.76 -24.30 -24.91
N PHE A 6 16.50 -23.20 -24.91
CA PHE A 6 16.45 -22.25 -23.81
C PHE A 6 15.22 -21.35 -23.97
N SER A 7 14.10 -21.75 -23.36
CA SER A 7 13.06 -20.77 -23.03
C SER A 7 13.60 -19.89 -21.91
N ALA A 8 14.21 -18.76 -22.28
CA ALA A 8 14.54 -17.72 -21.32
C ALA A 8 13.24 -17.30 -20.59
N PRO A 9 13.24 -17.19 -19.25
CA PRO A 9 12.12 -16.55 -18.56
C PRO A 9 11.99 -15.14 -19.12
N ARG A 10 10.78 -14.77 -19.57
CA ARG A 10 10.48 -13.38 -19.93
C ARG A 10 10.74 -12.54 -18.69
N ILE A 11 11.89 -11.86 -18.66
CA ILE A 11 12.13 -10.73 -17.77
C ILE A 11 11.21 -9.64 -18.29
N VAL A 12 9.98 -9.62 -17.77
CA VAL A 12 9.10 -8.47 -17.89
C VAL A 12 9.79 -7.40 -17.06
N ALA A 13 10.39 -6.41 -17.72
CA ALA A 13 10.91 -5.24 -17.05
C ALA A 13 9.83 -4.72 -16.09
N PRO A 14 10.14 -4.41 -14.82
CA PRO A 14 9.17 -3.79 -13.94
C PRO A 14 8.78 -2.46 -14.59
N THR A 15 7.60 -2.43 -15.21
CA THR A 15 6.96 -1.18 -15.60
C THR A 15 6.96 -0.32 -14.34
N PRO A 16 7.36 0.97 -14.36
CA PRO A 16 7.47 1.76 -13.14
C PRO A 16 6.13 1.70 -12.40
N THR A 17 6.10 0.84 -11.37
CA THR A 17 4.84 0.19 -10.96
C THR A 17 4.06 1.07 -10.01
N ASN A 18 4.76 1.96 -9.31
CA ASN A 18 4.22 2.55 -8.13
C ASN A 18 3.70 3.97 -8.40
N LYS A 19 2.39 4.07 -8.65
CA LYS A 19 1.66 5.36 -8.80
C LYS A 19 1.39 6.06 -7.46
N LEU A 20 1.97 5.54 -6.37
CA LEU A 20 1.84 6.13 -5.05
C LEU A 20 2.49 7.50 -5.04
N LEU A 21 1.82 8.46 -4.40
CA LEU A 21 2.44 9.71 -4.03
C LEU A 21 3.46 9.46 -2.90
N PRO A 22 4.48 10.34 -2.75
CA PRO A 22 5.51 10.15 -1.74
C PRO A 22 4.96 9.91 -0.33
N PHE A 23 3.96 10.70 0.08
CA PHE A 23 3.36 10.54 1.41
C PHE A 23 2.60 9.20 1.56
N GLU A 24 1.92 8.73 0.51
CA GLU A 24 1.21 7.45 0.52
C GLU A 24 2.21 6.31 0.72
N LYS A 25 3.35 6.37 0.02
CA LYS A 25 4.44 5.42 0.21
C LYS A 25 5.03 5.48 1.62
N THR A 26 5.32 6.67 2.15
CA THR A 26 5.88 6.82 3.50
C THR A 26 4.94 6.27 4.58
N LEU A 27 3.62 6.46 4.45
CA LEU A 27 2.64 5.88 5.38
C LEU A 27 2.64 4.34 5.34
N LEU A 28 2.74 3.75 4.14
CA LEU A 28 2.79 2.29 3.97
C LEU A 28 4.11 1.69 4.46
N ASP A 29 5.23 2.36 4.22
CA ASP A 29 6.55 1.95 4.73
C ASP A 29 6.56 1.99 6.27
N ALA A 30 6.08 3.09 6.88
CA ALA A 30 5.97 3.21 8.34
C ALA A 30 5.03 2.15 8.95
N THR A 31 3.97 1.79 8.22
CA THR A 31 3.10 0.69 8.63
C THR A 31 3.85 -0.64 8.61
N ALA A 32 4.60 -0.94 7.55
CA ALA A 32 5.37 -2.19 7.45
C ALA A 32 6.37 -2.35 8.60
N ASP A 33 7.04 -1.27 8.98
CA ASP A 33 8.03 -1.27 10.07
C ASP A 33 7.41 -1.54 11.45
N ALA A 34 6.13 -1.25 11.63
CA ALA A 34 5.40 -1.46 12.89
C ALA A 34 4.66 -2.81 12.97
N LEU A 35 4.54 -3.53 11.85
CA LEU A 35 3.81 -4.81 11.81
C LEU A 35 4.63 -5.95 12.43
N PRO A 36 3.97 -7.03 12.88
CA PRO A 36 4.65 -8.27 13.26
C PRO A 36 5.50 -8.82 12.11
N ALA A 37 6.62 -9.48 12.42
CA ALA A 37 7.63 -9.89 11.44
C ALA A 37 7.10 -10.71 10.24
N ALA A 38 6.02 -11.48 10.44
CA ALA A 38 5.38 -12.23 9.36
C ALA A 38 4.68 -11.30 8.36
N GLU A 39 3.96 -10.28 8.83
CA GLU A 39 3.20 -9.34 8.00
C GLU A 39 4.08 -8.22 7.44
N ALA A 40 5.08 -7.77 8.22
CA ALA A 40 6.08 -6.78 7.82
C ALA A 40 6.84 -7.17 6.54
N ARG A 41 6.99 -8.48 6.27
CA ARG A 41 7.60 -8.99 5.02
C ARG A 41 6.65 -8.96 3.83
N LEU A 42 5.34 -9.07 4.08
CA LEU A 42 4.32 -9.15 3.04
C LEU A 42 3.90 -7.78 2.53
N LEU A 43 3.77 -6.79 3.43
CA LEU A 43 3.28 -5.45 3.04
C LEU A 43 4.16 -4.79 1.95
N PRO A 44 5.50 -4.75 2.05
CA PRO A 44 6.33 -4.20 0.97
C PRO A 44 6.14 -4.93 -0.37
N GLN A 45 5.93 -6.26 -0.35
CA GLN A 45 5.68 -7.03 -1.58
C GLN A 45 4.32 -6.69 -2.19
N GLN A 46 3.30 -6.48 -1.35
CA GLN A 46 2.00 -5.99 -1.81
C GLN A 46 2.12 -4.58 -2.39
N VAL A 47 2.87 -3.67 -1.76
CA VAL A 47 3.11 -2.31 -2.26
C VAL A 47 3.73 -2.32 -3.66
N LEU A 48 4.64 -3.25 -3.95
CA LEU A 48 5.22 -3.43 -5.29
C LEU A 48 4.19 -3.90 -6.34
N CYS A 49 3.10 -4.54 -5.92
CA CYS A 49 2.04 -5.01 -6.81
C CYS A 49 0.98 -3.92 -7.11
N ILE A 50 0.92 -2.84 -6.33
CA ILE A 50 -0.04 -1.76 -6.53
C ILE A 50 0.26 -1.08 -7.87
N ASN A 51 -0.71 -1.06 -8.77
CA ASN A 51 -0.58 -0.43 -10.09
C ASN A 51 -1.81 0.41 -10.50
N ASN A 52 -2.85 0.38 -9.67
CA ASN A 52 -4.05 1.18 -9.83
C ASN A 52 -4.44 1.76 -8.46
N ILE A 53 -4.56 3.09 -8.41
CA ILE A 53 -4.88 3.83 -7.19
C ILE A 53 -6.06 4.71 -7.52
N ARG A 54 -7.12 4.61 -6.71
CA ARG A 54 -8.31 5.46 -6.82
C ARG A 54 -8.39 6.36 -5.60
N ARG A 55 -8.27 7.66 -5.84
CA ARG A 55 -8.40 8.69 -4.81
C ARG A 55 -9.84 9.18 -4.87
N VAL A 56 -10.63 8.89 -3.83
CA VAL A 56 -12.04 9.29 -3.78
C VAL A 56 -12.11 10.83 -3.78
N SER A 57 -13.19 11.42 -4.29
CA SER A 57 -13.28 12.87 -4.56
C SER A 57 -12.98 13.76 -3.34
N ASP A 58 -13.29 13.31 -2.14
CA ASP A 58 -13.02 14.01 -0.88
C ASP A 58 -11.61 13.76 -0.33
N TRP A 59 -10.84 12.88 -0.98
CA TRP A 59 -9.52 12.41 -0.58
C TRP A 59 -9.43 11.83 0.84
N LYS A 60 -10.57 11.52 1.46
CA LYS A 60 -10.59 10.85 2.77
C LYS A 60 -10.22 9.40 2.65
N GLN A 61 -10.41 8.81 1.47
CA GLN A 61 -10.05 7.44 1.17
C GLN A 61 -9.24 7.36 -0.13
N ILE A 62 -8.14 6.60 -0.06
CA ILE A 62 -7.28 6.26 -1.19
C ILE A 62 -7.29 4.75 -1.32
N GLU A 63 -7.92 4.23 -2.35
CA GLU A 63 -8.08 2.80 -2.62
C GLU A 63 -6.90 2.29 -3.45
N LEU A 64 -6.39 1.12 -3.07
CA LEU A 64 -5.17 0.51 -3.60
C LEU A 64 -5.52 -0.82 -4.26
N TYR A 65 -5.09 -0.97 -5.52
CA TYR A 65 -5.39 -2.16 -6.30
C TYR A 65 -4.17 -2.67 -7.05
N SER A 66 -4.05 -4.00 -7.08
CA SER A 66 -3.26 -4.73 -8.08
C SER A 66 -4.20 -5.19 -9.19
N LYS A 67 -4.13 -4.54 -10.37
CA LYS A 67 -4.89 -4.95 -11.56
C LYS A 67 -4.01 -5.71 -12.54
N ARG A 68 -4.55 -6.76 -13.13
CA ARG A 68 -3.98 -7.42 -14.32
C ARG A 68 -5.06 -7.43 -15.40
N TRP A 69 -4.82 -6.67 -16.47
CA TRP A 69 -5.82 -6.36 -17.50
C TRP A 69 -7.03 -5.64 -16.87
N LEU A 70 -8.21 -6.26 -16.87
CA LEU A 70 -9.44 -5.70 -16.31
C LEU A 70 -9.76 -6.24 -14.90
N TRP A 71 -8.97 -7.19 -14.39
CA TRP A 71 -9.28 -7.92 -13.15
C TRP A 71 -8.41 -7.45 -11.98
N HIS A 72 -9.01 -7.32 -10.81
CA HIS A 72 -8.28 -7.20 -9.55
C HIS A 72 -7.63 -8.55 -9.24
N ARG A 73 -6.30 -8.60 -9.25
CA ARG A 73 -5.55 -9.84 -9.04
C ARG A 73 -4.31 -9.55 -8.23
N TRP A 74 -4.35 -10.00 -6.98
CA TRP A 74 -3.21 -10.03 -6.09
C TRP A 74 -2.50 -11.40 -6.18
N PRO A 75 -1.15 -11.44 -6.19
CA PRO A 75 -0.43 -12.70 -6.12
C PRO A 75 -0.70 -13.41 -4.78
N ALA A 76 -1.08 -14.70 -4.80
CA ALA A 76 -1.46 -15.40 -3.57
C ALA A 76 -0.35 -15.45 -2.51
N GLY A 77 0.92 -15.52 -2.95
CA GLY A 77 2.08 -15.59 -2.06
C GLY A 77 2.42 -14.29 -1.31
N VAL A 78 1.76 -13.18 -1.64
CA VAL A 78 1.97 -11.89 -0.94
C VAL A 78 0.81 -11.53 -0.01
N LEU A 79 -0.23 -12.36 0.08
CA LEU A 79 -1.42 -12.05 0.87
C LEU A 79 -1.22 -12.36 2.35
N PHE A 80 -1.78 -11.51 3.22
CA PHE A 80 -2.00 -11.81 4.62
C PHE A 80 -2.92 -13.02 4.80
N ALA A 81 -2.75 -13.71 5.92
CA ALA A 81 -3.56 -14.88 6.27
C ALA A 81 -5.03 -14.50 6.50
N ARG A 82 -5.26 -13.38 7.21
CA ARG A 82 -6.60 -12.82 7.46
C ARG A 82 -7.26 -12.40 6.15
N LYS A 83 -8.49 -12.85 5.91
CA LYS A 83 -9.25 -12.57 4.68
C LYS A 83 -10.39 -11.58 4.87
N GLU A 84 -10.89 -11.43 6.09
CA GLU A 84 -11.87 -10.40 6.42
C GLU A 84 -11.30 -8.98 6.24
N LYS A 85 -12.15 -7.97 6.34
CA LYS A 85 -11.70 -6.58 6.39
C LYS A 85 -11.12 -6.30 7.77
N PHE A 86 -9.87 -5.87 7.85
CA PHE A 86 -9.21 -5.50 9.10
C PHE A 86 -8.32 -4.28 8.93
N ARG A 87 -8.07 -3.59 10.04
CA ARG A 87 -7.13 -2.46 10.07
C ARG A 87 -5.73 -3.03 10.30
N LEU A 88 -4.78 -2.66 9.45
CA LEU A 88 -3.36 -3.01 9.61
C LEU A 88 -2.68 -2.12 10.64
N ALA A 89 -2.96 -0.82 10.61
CA ALA A 89 -2.44 0.13 11.58
C ALA A 89 -3.23 1.44 11.57
N THR A 90 -3.07 2.21 12.63
CA THR A 90 -3.37 3.65 12.67
C THR A 90 -2.06 4.42 12.75
N VAL A 91 -1.81 5.27 11.76
CA VAL A 91 -0.62 6.11 11.68
C VAL A 91 -0.99 7.52 12.15
N SER A 92 -0.47 7.90 13.30
CA SER A 92 -0.50 9.29 13.77
C SER A 92 0.64 10.05 13.09
N CYS A 93 0.31 11.11 12.37
CA CYS A 93 1.27 11.85 11.56
C CYS A 93 0.97 13.35 11.55
N ARG A 94 1.96 14.12 11.10
CA ARG A 94 1.86 15.55 10.91
C ARG A 94 2.23 15.92 9.50
N PHE A 95 1.42 16.76 8.86
CA PHE A 95 1.72 17.38 7.59
C PHE A 95 1.98 18.88 7.81
N GLY A 96 3.26 19.27 7.83
CA GLY A 96 3.65 20.62 8.24
C GLY A 96 3.29 20.89 9.71
N VAL A 97 2.20 21.63 9.94
CA VAL A 97 1.67 21.96 11.28
C VAL A 97 0.34 21.27 11.60
N LYS A 98 -0.20 20.45 10.68
CA LYS A 98 -1.50 19.80 10.83
C LYS A 98 -1.32 18.35 11.25
N ASP A 99 -1.83 18.01 12.42
CA ASP A 99 -1.90 16.63 12.89
C ASP A 99 -3.04 15.88 12.19
N ALA A 100 -2.81 14.60 11.91
CA ALA A 100 -3.75 13.71 11.24
C ALA A 100 -3.58 12.26 11.72
N HIS A 101 -4.67 11.50 11.67
CA HIS A 101 -4.65 10.05 11.84
C HIS A 101 -5.05 9.40 10.52
N VAL A 102 -4.19 8.50 10.04
CA VAL A 102 -4.44 7.73 8.83
C VAL A 102 -4.53 6.26 9.17
N GLU A 103 -5.67 5.65 8.89
CA GLU A 103 -5.87 4.22 9.04
C GLU A 103 -5.46 3.50 7.76
N VAL A 104 -4.68 2.43 7.91
CA VAL A 104 -4.29 1.54 6.82
C VAL A 104 -5.15 0.29 6.92
N TRP A 105 -5.90 0.00 5.85
CA TRP A 105 -6.89 -1.07 5.82
C TRP A 105 -6.47 -2.21 4.89
N ALA A 106 -6.79 -3.43 5.28
CA ALA A 106 -6.69 -4.62 4.44
C ALA A 106 -8.06 -5.30 4.25
N VAL A 107 -8.23 -5.96 3.10
CA VAL A 107 -9.39 -6.80 2.77
C VAL A 107 -8.91 -7.96 1.90
N ASP A 108 -9.52 -9.14 2.03
CA ASP A 108 -9.13 -10.35 1.27
C ASP A 108 -7.63 -10.68 1.36
N GLY A 109 -6.99 -10.30 2.48
CA GLY A 109 -5.57 -10.46 2.73
C GLY A 109 -4.65 -9.51 1.98
N HIS A 110 -5.13 -8.40 1.41
CA HIS A 110 -4.26 -7.40 0.80
C HIS A 110 -4.56 -5.99 1.32
N VAL A 111 -3.54 -5.12 1.31
CA VAL A 111 -3.68 -3.70 1.59
C VAL A 111 -4.61 -3.06 0.56
N SER A 112 -5.64 -2.40 1.06
CA SER A 112 -6.81 -2.02 0.28
C SER A 112 -7.06 -0.52 0.28
N ALA A 113 -6.76 0.17 1.38
CA ALA A 113 -6.97 1.61 1.46
C ALA A 113 -6.12 2.31 2.52
N LEU A 114 -5.89 3.59 2.29
CA LEU A 114 -5.57 4.59 3.31
C LEU A 114 -6.82 5.42 3.58
N SER A 115 -7.18 5.61 4.85
CA SER A 115 -8.38 6.34 5.26
C SER A 115 -8.07 7.39 6.32
N ALA A 116 -8.67 8.57 6.22
CA ALA A 116 -8.55 9.64 7.22
C ALA A 116 -9.87 10.43 7.35
N SER A 117 -10.09 11.05 8.51
CA SER A 117 -11.26 11.91 8.73
C SER A 117 -11.22 13.20 7.89
N THR A 118 -10.01 13.62 7.51
CA THR A 118 -9.70 14.82 6.73
C THR A 118 -9.12 14.42 5.37
N GLY A 119 -9.44 15.17 4.33
CA GLY A 119 -8.95 14.90 2.97
C GLY A 119 -7.42 14.96 2.88
N LEU A 120 -6.81 13.87 2.41
CA LEU A 120 -5.36 13.70 2.34
C LEU A 120 -4.68 14.60 1.31
N SER A 121 -5.38 15.06 0.27
CA SER A 121 -4.82 16.04 -0.69
C SER A 121 -4.44 17.34 -0.02
N GLY A 122 -5.35 17.94 0.74
CA GLY A 122 -5.12 19.20 1.46
C GLY A 122 -4.05 19.07 2.55
N LEU A 123 -3.91 17.88 3.15
CA LEU A 123 -2.82 17.58 4.08
C LEU A 123 -1.48 17.47 3.36
N SER A 124 -1.42 16.73 2.25
CA SER A 124 -0.17 16.51 1.50
C SER A 124 0.47 17.79 0.96
N ILE A 125 -0.32 18.84 0.73
CA ILE A 125 0.16 20.16 0.28
C ILE A 125 0.50 21.08 1.46
N ALA A 126 0.02 20.78 2.68
CA ALA A 126 0.23 21.62 3.85
C ALA A 126 1.68 21.64 4.36
N GLY A 127 2.51 20.66 3.96
CA GLY A 127 3.92 20.60 4.32
C GLY A 127 4.48 19.17 4.32
N PRO A 128 5.74 19.00 4.74
CA PRO A 128 6.37 17.69 4.81
C PRO A 128 5.63 16.78 5.80
N LEU A 129 5.58 15.48 5.46
CA LEU A 129 5.05 14.43 6.32
C LEU A 129 6.07 14.06 7.39
N SER A 130 5.64 13.99 8.65
CA SER A 130 6.36 13.40 9.78
C SER A 130 5.49 12.33 10.43
N ILE A 131 6.05 11.13 10.65
CA ILE A 131 5.39 10.06 11.39
C ILE A 131 5.61 10.31 12.88
N LEU A 132 4.53 10.34 13.66
CA LEU A 132 4.57 10.58 15.11
C LEU A 132 4.47 9.27 15.89
N ALA A 133 3.55 8.40 15.48
CA ALA A 133 3.36 7.08 16.06
C ALA A 133 2.64 6.16 15.06
N VAL A 134 2.86 4.85 15.20
CA VAL A 134 2.13 3.83 14.45
C VAL A 134 1.58 2.82 15.46
N ASP A 135 0.27 2.66 15.47
CA ASP A 135 -0.43 1.70 16.33
C ASP A 135 -0.91 0.53 15.46
N PRO A 136 -0.29 -0.66 15.53
CA PRO A 136 -0.69 -1.81 14.72
C PRO A 136 -2.12 -2.24 15.08
N GLY A 137 -2.91 -2.56 14.05
CA GLY A 137 -4.28 -3.01 14.22
C GLY A 137 -4.36 -4.43 14.79
N SER A 138 -5.42 -4.67 15.56
CA SER A 138 -5.72 -5.94 16.23
C SER A 138 -6.21 -7.03 15.27
#